data_AF-A0A7Y4IF90-F1
#
_entry.id   AF-A0A7Y4IF90-F1
#
_cell.length_a   1.000
_cell.length_b   1.000
_cell.length_c   1.000
_cell.angle_alpha   90.00
_cell.angle_beta   90.00
_cell.angle_gamma   90.00
#
_symmetry.space_group_name_H-M   'P 1'
#
loop_
_entity.id
_entity.type
_entity.pdbx_description
1 polymer ?
#
loop_
_entity_poly.entity_id
_entity_poly.type
_entity_poly.pdbx_seq_one_letter_code
_entity_poly.pdbx_strand_id
1 'polypeptide(L)'
;MLGHAFERYRAIEGITTTDLANELGCSLEALHWLSLCRRPVGASFARQTIAVAQRFAVNERVLVRVLRHVEVIDALTSDNEGEAVTGARRIQIAARDRVRDDEDTP
;
A
#
# COMPACT_ATOMS: atom_id res chain seq x y z
N MET A 1 9.65 7.76 -3.39
CA MET A 1 9.37 9.21 -3.64
C MET A 1 7.86 9.39 -3.81
N LEU A 2 7.34 10.63 -3.80
CA LEU A 2 5.91 10.86 -4.03
C LEU A 2 5.45 10.38 -5.41
N GLY A 3 6.26 10.56 -6.46
CA GLY A 3 5.93 10.06 -7.79
C GLY A 3 5.65 8.55 -7.84
N HIS A 4 6.41 7.75 -7.08
CA HIS A 4 6.12 6.31 -6.97
C HIS A 4 4.77 6.04 -6.27
N ALA A 5 4.43 6.80 -5.22
CA ALA A 5 3.14 6.65 -4.56
C ALA A 5 1.98 7.04 -5.49
N PHE A 6 2.14 8.08 -6.30
CA PHE A 6 1.14 8.49 -7.27
C PHE A 6 0.97 7.50 -8.41
N GLU A 7 2.06 6.98 -8.96
CA GLU A 7 1.97 5.94 -9.99
C GLU A 7 1.25 4.71 -9.45
N ARG A 8 1.58 4.32 -8.22
CA ARG A 8 0.92 3.17 -7.57
C ARG A 8 -0.55 3.43 -7.28
N TYR A 9 -0.90 4.61 -6.78
CA TYR A 9 -2.30 5.00 -6.57
C TYR A 9 -3.09 4.95 -7.88
N ARG A 10 -2.55 5.52 -8.96
CA ARG A 10 -3.16 5.49 -10.28
C ARG A 10 -3.36 4.07 -10.82
N ALA A 11 -2.39 3.19 -10.59
CA ALA A 11 -2.49 1.78 -10.98
C ALA A 11 -3.57 1.04 -10.17
N ILE A 12 -3.71 1.33 -8.87
CA ILE A 12 -4.73 0.72 -8.00
C ILE A 12 -6.14 1.19 -8.41
N GLU A 13 -6.31 2.49 -8.63
CA GLU A 13 -7.62 3.10 -8.92
C GLU A 13 -7.99 3.08 -10.41
N GLY A 14 -7.05 2.74 -11.29
CA GLY A 14 -7.26 2.74 -12.74
C GLY A 14 -7.44 4.14 -13.36
N ILE A 15 -6.81 5.17 -12.79
CA ILE A 15 -6.99 6.58 -13.18
C ILE A 15 -5.79 7.16 -13.92
N THR A 16 -6.04 8.19 -14.74
CA THR A 16 -4.98 8.88 -15.49
C THR A 16 -4.20 9.89 -14.63
N THR A 17 -3.08 10.39 -15.14
CA THR A 17 -2.32 11.46 -14.47
C THR A 17 -3.16 12.73 -14.34
N THR A 18 -3.99 13.03 -15.34
CA THR A 18 -4.88 14.18 -15.37
C THR A 18 -5.96 14.07 -14.30
N ASP A 19 -6.54 12.87 -14.14
CA ASP A 19 -7.54 12.62 -13.10
C ASP A 19 -6.96 12.83 -11.71
N LEU A 20 -5.75 12.31 -11.45
CA LEU A 20 -5.06 12.52 -10.18
C LEU A 20 -4.76 14.01 -9.92
N ALA A 21 -4.32 14.76 -10.94
CA ALA A 21 -4.07 16.19 -10.81
C ALA A 21 -5.36 16.94 -10.43
N ASN A 22 -6.47 16.62 -11.10
CA ASN A 22 -7.80 17.18 -10.82
C ASN A 22 -8.25 16.84 -9.40
N GLU A 23 -8.06 15.60 -8.96
CA GLU A 23 -8.41 15.14 -7.61
C GLU A 23 -7.63 15.89 -6.54
N LEU A 24 -6.31 16.05 -6.74
CA LEU A 24 -5.44 16.83 -5.86
C LEU A 24 -5.71 18.34 -5.94
N GLY A 25 -6.53 18.81 -6.89
CA GLY A 25 -6.85 20.20 -7.09
C GLY A 25 -5.67 21.03 -7.61
N CYS A 26 -4.84 20.44 -8.47
CA CYS A 26 -3.60 21.06 -8.95
C CYS A 26 -3.40 20.88 -10.47
N SER A 27 -2.48 21.63 -11.05
CA SER A 27 -2.11 21.47 -12.46
C SER A 27 -1.23 20.24 -12.66
N LEU A 28 -1.16 19.74 -13.91
CA LEU A 28 -0.23 18.67 -14.28
C LEU A 28 1.23 19.03 -14.00
N GLU A 29 1.60 20.30 -14.20
CA GLU A 29 2.93 20.80 -13.88
C GLU A 29 3.20 20.75 -12.37
N ALA A 30 2.25 21.21 -11.55
CA ALA A 30 2.36 21.13 -10.09
C ALA A 30 2.50 19.67 -9.63
N LEU A 31 1.72 18.75 -10.21
CA LEU A 31 1.81 17.32 -9.95
C LEU A 31 3.19 16.75 -10.33
N HIS A 32 3.79 17.21 -11.43
CA HIS A 32 5.14 16.82 -11.82
C HIS A 32 6.18 17.23 -10.76
N TRP A 33 6.15 18.49 -10.32
CA TRP A 33 7.04 18.97 -9.25
C TRP A 33 6.80 18.26 -7.92
N LEU A 34 5.55 17.99 -7.58
CA LEU A 34 5.18 17.30 -6.36
C LEU A 34 5.68 15.85 -6.37
N SER A 35 5.71 15.21 -7.54
CA SER A 35 6.25 13.85 -7.72
C SER A 35 7.73 13.73 -7.37
N LEU A 36 8.49 14.82 -7.46
CA LEU A 36 9.90 14.88 -7.09
C LEU A 36 10.13 14.97 -5.57
N CYS A 37 9.09 15.26 -4.79
CA CYS A 37 9.23 15.38 -3.34
C CYS A 37 9.43 14.00 -2.68
N ARG A 38 10.07 14.03 -1.51
CA ARG A 38 10.19 12.84 -0.65
C ARG A 38 8.80 12.44 -0.15
N ARG A 39 8.51 11.13 -0.13
CA ARG A 39 7.26 10.60 0.43
C ARG A 39 7.24 10.84 1.95
N PRO A 40 6.19 11.49 2.50
CA PRO A 40 5.96 11.56 3.94
C PRO A 40 5.79 10.18 4.55
N VAL A 41 6.42 9.92 5.70
CA VAL A 41 6.37 8.62 6.41
C VAL A 41 6.50 8.79 7.92
N GLY A 42 6.08 7.75 8.67
CA GLY A 42 6.31 7.63 10.12
C GLY A 42 5.65 8.72 10.96
N ALA A 43 6.24 9.01 12.12
CA ALA A 43 5.70 9.98 13.09
C ALA A 43 5.58 11.40 12.53
N SER A 44 6.39 11.76 11.53
CA SER A 44 6.36 13.08 10.89
C SER A 44 5.40 13.20 9.71
N PHE A 45 4.66 12.13 9.37
CA PHE A 45 3.79 12.07 8.19
C PHE A 45 2.88 13.29 8.09
N ALA A 46 2.11 13.59 9.14
CA ALA A 46 1.15 14.70 9.12
C ALA A 46 1.83 16.04 8.84
N ARG A 47 2.89 16.37 9.58
CA ARG A 47 3.65 17.62 9.41
C ARG A 47 4.24 17.75 8.01
N GLN A 48 4.81 16.66 7.47
CA GLN A 48 5.41 16.64 6.14
C GLN A 48 4.35 16.78 5.05
N THR A 49 3.22 16.10 5.17
CA THR A 49 2.13 16.19 4.19
C THR A 49 1.51 17.59 4.17
N ILE A 50 1.29 18.22 5.33
CA ILE A 50 0.83 19.62 5.43
C ILE A 50 1.81 20.56 4.71
N ALA A 51 3.12 20.43 4.99
CA ALA A 51 4.13 21.29 4.39
C ALA A 51 4.18 21.16 2.86
N VAL A 52 4.04 19.94 2.33
CA VAL A 52 3.95 19.70 0.88
C VAL A 52 2.66 20.28 0.32
N ALA A 53 1.52 20.02 0.97
CA ALA A 53 0.22 20.50 0.51
C ALA A 53 0.19 22.02 0.37
N GLN A 54 0.69 22.73 1.39
CA GLN A 54 0.79 24.19 1.39
C GLN A 54 1.75 24.71 0.31
N ARG A 55 2.93 24.09 0.17
CA ARG A 55 3.95 24.54 -0.80
C ARG A 55 3.47 24.52 -2.24
N PHE A 56 2.65 23.52 -2.59
CA PHE A 56 2.18 23.32 -3.97
C PHE A 56 0.69 23.66 -4.14
N ALA A 57 0.07 24.26 -3.11
CA ALA A 57 -1.34 24.62 -3.09
C ALA A 57 -2.29 23.46 -3.51
N VAL A 58 -1.98 22.24 -3.07
CA VAL A 58 -2.82 21.06 -3.33
C VAL A 58 -3.76 20.77 -2.16
N ASN A 59 -4.82 20.01 -2.40
CA ASN A 59 -5.75 19.62 -1.36
C ASN A 59 -5.09 18.63 -0.39
N GLU A 60 -4.81 19.09 0.83
CA GLU A 60 -4.16 18.29 1.88
C GLU A 60 -4.93 17.01 2.21
N ARG A 61 -6.26 17.07 2.32
CA ARG A 61 -7.08 15.91 2.68
C ARG A 61 -7.01 14.84 1.61
N VAL A 62 -7.02 15.24 0.34
CA VAL A 62 -6.87 14.31 -0.79
C VAL A 62 -5.46 13.74 -0.79
N LEU A 63 -4.43 14.56 -0.61
CA LEU A 63 -3.04 14.08 -0.56
C LEU A 63 -2.84 13.05 0.56
N VAL A 64 -3.38 13.29 1.75
CA VAL A 64 -3.35 12.31 2.85
C VAL A 64 -4.05 11.02 2.46
N ARG A 65 -5.26 11.11 1.87
CA ARG A 65 -6.04 9.94 1.43
C ARG A 65 -5.25 9.10 0.43
N VAL A 66 -4.71 9.71 -0.61
CA VAL A 66 -3.89 9.05 -1.64
C VAL A 66 -2.71 8.30 -1.01
N LEU A 67 -1.97 8.96 -0.12
CA LEU A 67 -0.78 8.36 0.49
C LEU A 67 -1.11 7.21 1.45
N ARG A 68 -2.19 7.34 2.23
CA ARG A 68 -2.65 6.28 3.13
C ARG A 68 -3.24 5.10 2.38
N HIS A 69 -3.96 5.34 1.29
CA HIS A 69 -4.49 4.29 0.45
C HIS A 69 -3.36 3.39 -0.06
N VAL A 70 -2.32 3.98 -0.64
CA VAL A 70 -1.15 3.24 -1.12
C VAL A 70 -0.44 2.50 0.03
N GLU A 71 -0.26 3.13 1.18
CA GLU A 71 0.36 2.48 2.35
C GLU A 71 -0.41 1.25 2.84
N VAL A 72 -1.74 1.32 2.87
CA VAL A 72 -2.59 0.19 3.28
C VAL A 72 -2.51 -0.96 2.28
N ILE A 73 -2.63 -0.67 0.97
CA ILE A 73 -2.53 -1.70 -0.06
C ILE A 73 -1.13 -2.32 -0.11
N ASP A 74 -0.09 -1.51 0.04
CA ASP A 74 1.31 -1.99 0.12
C ASP A 74 1.51 -2.94 1.29
N ALA A 75 0.99 -2.60 2.48
CA ALA A 75 1.08 -3.45 3.66
C ALA A 75 0.37 -4.80 3.44
N LEU A 76 -0.86 -4.78 2.90
CA LEU A 76 -1.63 -5.99 2.61
C LEU A 76 -0.97 -6.90 1.56
N THR A 77 -0.26 -6.31 0.59
CA THR A 77 0.42 -7.08 -0.46
C THR A 77 1.76 -7.63 0.02
N SER A 78 2.50 -6.85 0.84
CA SER A 78 3.80 -7.26 1.38
C SER A 78 3.70 -8.46 2.32
N ASP A 79 2.61 -8.56 3.09
CA ASP A 79 2.33 -9.72 3.94
C ASP A 79 2.08 -11.01 3.12
N ASN A 80 1.65 -10.90 1.86
CA ASN A 80 1.47 -12.05 0.95
C ASN A 80 2.75 -12.42 0.18
N GLU A 81 3.64 -11.45 -0.10
CA GLU A 81 4.89 -11.70 -0.83
C GLU A 81 6.00 -12.30 0.06
N GLY A 82 5.89 -12.16 1.38
CA GLY A 82 6.81 -12.73 2.37
C GLY A 82 6.82 -14.26 2.49
N GLU A 83 6.02 -14.98 1.70
CA GLU A 83 5.97 -16.45 1.72
C GLU A 83 6.65 -17.11 0.51
N ALA A 84 7.21 -16.31 -0.41
CA ALA A 84 7.95 -16.79 -1.57
C ALA A 84 9.36 -16.17 -1.63
N VAL A 85 10.27 -16.72 -0.83
CA VAL A 85 11.72 -16.92 -1.08
C VAL A 85 12.46 -16.88 0.27
N THR A 86 13.08 -18.01 0.60
CA THR A 86 13.98 -18.29 1.73
C THR A 86 13.35 -18.44 3.13
N GLY A 87 13.00 -19.68 3.47
CA GLY A 87 13.02 -20.14 4.85
C GLY A 87 11.75 -20.85 5.31
N ALA A 88 11.49 -22.04 4.76
CA ALA A 88 10.79 -23.16 5.40
C ALA A 88 10.04 -22.87 6.72
N ARG A 89 8.94 -22.11 6.70
CA ARG A 89 7.90 -22.27 7.71
C ARG A 89 6.95 -23.32 7.17
N ARG A 90 7.33 -24.59 7.35
CA ARG A 90 6.41 -25.72 7.13
C ARG A 90 5.17 -25.45 7.97
N ILE A 91 4.07 -25.10 7.32
CA ILE A 91 2.74 -25.17 7.90
C ILE A 91 2.51 -26.66 8.17
N GLN A 92 2.73 -27.08 9.42
CA GLN A 92 2.47 -28.44 9.86
C GLN A 92 0.97 -28.57 10.13
N ILE A 93 0.24 -29.01 9.11
CA ILE A 93 -1.13 -29.45 9.25
C ILE A 93 -1.09 -30.81 9.97
N ALA A 94 -1.37 -30.82 11.27
CA ALA A 94 -1.55 -32.06 12.00
C ALA A 94 -2.89 -32.70 11.59
N ALA A 95 -2.83 -33.73 10.74
CA ALA A 95 -3.98 -34.59 10.49
C ALA A 95 -4.29 -35.38 11.77
N ARG A 96 -5.38 -35.02 12.46
CA ARG A 96 -5.98 -35.86 13.50
C ARG A 96 -7.02 -36.73 12.84
N ASP A 97 -6.59 -37.87 12.30
CA ASP A 97 -7.52 -38.94 11.97
C ASP A 97 -7.52 -39.95 13.12
N ARG A 98 -8.70 -40.18 13.70
CA ARG A 98 -8.94 -41.22 14.69
C ARG A 98 -9.85 -42.24 14.02
N VAL A 99 -9.30 -43.40 13.71
CA VAL A 99 -10.08 -44.63 13.58
C VAL A 99 -9.37 -45.68 14.42
N ARG A 100 -10.08 -46.13 15.44
CA ARG A 100 -9.67 -47.19 16.37
C ARG A 100 -10.21 -48.47 15.72
N ASP A 101 -9.32 -49.28 15.16
CA ASP A 101 -9.71 -50.56 14.55
C ASP A 101 -10.29 -51.48 15.63
N ASP A 102 -11.46 -52.03 15.32
CA ASP A 102 -12.09 -53.11 16.07
C ASP A 102 -11.19 -54.36 15.98
N GLU A 103 -10.93 -54.97 17.14
CA GLU A 103 -10.25 -56.26 17.27
C GLU A 103 -11.16 -57.38 16.74
N ASP A 104 -10.96 -57.79 15.48
CA ASP A 104 -11.39 -59.10 14.99
C ASP A 104 -10.19 -60.06 15.02
N THR A 105 -10.18 -60.96 16.00
CA THR A 105 -9.28 -62.13 16.03
C THR A 105 -10.12 -63.39 15.87
N PRO A 106 -9.74 -64.33 14.98
CA PRO A 106 -10.53 -65.54 14.66
C PRO A 106 -10.60 -66.58 15.79
#